data_AF-A0A452XRL3-F1
#
_entry.id   AF-A0A452XRL3-F1
#
_cell.length_a   1.000
_cell.length_b   1.000
_cell.length_c   1.000
_cell.angle_alpha   90.00
_cell.angle_beta   90.00
_cell.angle_gamma   90.00
#
_symmetry.space_group_name_H-M   'P 1'
#
loop_
_entity.id
_entity.type
_entity.pdbx_description
1 polymer ?
#
loop_
_entity_poly.entity_id
_entity_poly.type
_entity_poly.pdbx_seq_one_letter_code
_entity_poly.pdbx_strand_id
1 'polypeptide(L)'
;MTEKIEKLGVDLEARDKQLVELKELYDAQMLLSAELGEKLEKTQKDLEDTRHALHDLEEKYSEAKSTIKEKEFVIFNLQNSEKSLVDCAYNLRAELENAAADVSGLFSKIERKDKIEDGNRSLVQRFRSQLTQELDALHKTVSTSVMQQEDHLKEMEDDMQSFVSSKDEAAQGLKESIQNLKALHGSGITALDNLAGEIDMNSQTTFEKLNSQVQSHTSDLEKCFGVIALGADNLLNELQCSLSKQEERLAHFANKQREGHLRAVEASRSISNITVGFFHSLDVHASKLTSILEETQGVQDQQLIDLEKKFEECAANEEKQLIEKVAEMLAISNARKKKLVQTAVGGLRESAVNRTGQLQKEISTAQDFTSSVREKWGFYMEETENNYIEDTTAVDSGRSCLAEVLVECKTKTGMGAQQWKNAEDSLFSLGKGNVESVDSIVRTGREANQLLRSKLSAAVSTTLEDIDVANKALLSSIDSSLKVDHEACANIVSVLTPCHGEMTELKGAHYHKVVEITGNAGKCLEEEYLVDEPSCSTPRRREIDLPSAESIEELRTPDYDELLRSFRESRAGWKQANGDTKHLPEAQEESTSPSSVRDARVPLIARN
;
A
#
# COMPACT_ATOMS: atom_id res chain seq x y z
N MET A 1 -93.29 -237.32 40.87
CA MET A 1 -92.26 -237.14 41.91
C MET A 1 -91.27 -236.09 41.43
N THR A 2 -91.48 -234.84 41.82
CA THR A 2 -91.01 -234.24 43.09
C THR A 2 -89.56 -233.72 43.02
N GLU A 3 -88.72 -234.15 42.07
CA GLU A 3 -87.30 -233.71 42.06
C GLU A 3 -86.88 -232.76 40.92
N LYS A 4 -87.67 -232.52 39.86
CA LYS A 4 -87.31 -231.52 38.81
C LYS A 4 -88.06 -230.19 38.86
N ILE A 5 -89.11 -230.11 39.69
CA ILE A 5 -89.79 -228.87 40.08
C ILE A 5 -88.83 -227.93 40.85
N GLU A 6 -87.83 -228.48 41.54
CA GLU A 6 -86.84 -227.69 42.30
C GLU A 6 -85.66 -227.23 41.43
N LYS A 7 -85.31 -228.01 40.38
CA LYS A 7 -84.29 -227.60 39.40
C LYS A 7 -84.78 -226.51 38.44
N LEU A 8 -86.10 -226.42 38.24
CA LEU A 8 -86.79 -225.30 37.58
C LEU A 8 -86.85 -224.04 38.46
N GLY A 9 -86.64 -224.14 39.77
CA GLY A 9 -86.60 -222.99 40.68
C GLY A 9 -85.24 -222.31 40.69
N VAL A 10 -84.16 -223.08 40.85
CA VAL A 10 -82.80 -222.52 41.00
C VAL A 10 -82.26 -221.93 39.69
N ASP A 11 -82.60 -222.52 38.53
CA ASP A 11 -82.12 -222.00 37.24
C ASP A 11 -82.89 -220.74 36.80
N LEU A 12 -84.13 -220.58 37.26
CA LEU A 12 -84.90 -219.34 37.07
C LEU A 12 -84.34 -218.21 37.93
N GLU A 13 -83.90 -218.50 39.15
CA GLU A 13 -83.23 -217.51 40.02
C GLU A 13 -81.86 -217.09 39.48
N ALA A 14 -81.08 -218.01 38.89
CA ALA A 14 -79.81 -217.65 38.23
C ALA A 14 -80.03 -216.79 36.98
N ARG A 15 -81.10 -217.07 36.21
CA ARG A 15 -81.47 -216.25 35.05
C ARG A 15 -82.00 -214.87 35.43
N ASP A 16 -82.76 -214.76 36.51
CA ASP A 16 -83.21 -213.46 37.00
C ASP A 16 -82.04 -212.62 37.52
N LYS A 17 -81.05 -213.24 38.17
CA LYS A 17 -79.89 -212.50 38.67
C LYS A 17 -78.98 -211.97 37.54
N GLN A 18 -78.80 -212.74 36.46
CA GLN A 18 -78.07 -212.25 35.28
C GLN A 18 -78.84 -211.17 34.50
N LEU A 19 -80.18 -211.20 34.51
CA LEU A 19 -81.00 -210.19 33.85
C LEU A 19 -80.96 -208.84 34.58
N VAL A 20 -80.83 -208.84 35.91
CA VAL A 20 -80.67 -207.62 36.70
C VAL A 20 -79.31 -206.98 36.46
N GLU A 21 -78.22 -207.75 36.45
CA GLU A 21 -76.88 -207.23 36.13
C GLU A 21 -76.77 -206.68 34.69
N LEU A 22 -77.42 -207.32 33.72
CA LEU A 22 -77.42 -206.80 32.34
C LEU A 22 -78.25 -205.52 32.20
N LYS A 23 -79.30 -205.38 33.02
CA LYS A 23 -80.16 -204.19 33.05
C LYS A 23 -79.44 -202.99 33.67
N GLU A 24 -78.65 -203.22 34.73
CA GLU A 24 -77.79 -202.18 35.32
C GLU A 24 -76.68 -201.73 34.35
N LEU A 25 -76.10 -202.65 33.56
CA LEU A 25 -75.15 -202.31 32.49
C LEU A 25 -75.80 -201.51 31.33
N TYR A 26 -77.04 -201.83 30.97
CA TYR A 26 -77.78 -201.10 29.95
C TYR A 26 -78.12 -199.67 30.40
N ASP A 27 -78.52 -199.50 31.66
CA ASP A 27 -78.88 -198.19 32.22
C ASP A 27 -77.65 -197.28 32.39
N ALA A 28 -76.48 -197.83 32.76
CA ALA A 28 -75.22 -197.08 32.82
C ALA A 28 -74.72 -196.62 31.44
N GLN A 29 -74.94 -197.42 30.39
CA GLN A 29 -74.56 -197.05 29.02
C GLN A 29 -75.52 -196.00 28.43
N MET A 30 -76.81 -196.06 28.74
CA MET A 30 -77.79 -195.04 28.38
C MET A 30 -77.45 -193.67 28.99
N LEU A 31 -76.94 -193.63 30.22
CA LEU A 31 -76.54 -192.37 30.88
C LEU A 31 -75.30 -191.74 30.19
N LEU A 32 -74.29 -192.54 29.85
CA LEU A 32 -73.05 -192.07 29.20
C LEU A 32 -73.31 -191.55 27.77
N SER A 33 -74.22 -192.19 27.02
CA SER A 33 -74.58 -191.74 25.68
C SER A 33 -75.38 -190.43 25.67
N ALA A 34 -76.22 -190.18 26.67
CA ALA A 34 -76.92 -188.90 26.81
C ALA A 34 -75.94 -187.76 27.16
N GLU A 35 -74.99 -188.02 28.07
CA GLU A 35 -73.99 -187.02 28.50
C GLU A 35 -72.98 -186.66 27.39
N LEU A 36 -72.60 -187.63 26.54
CA LEU A 36 -71.80 -187.38 25.32
C LEU A 36 -72.58 -186.62 24.24
N GLY A 37 -73.89 -186.87 24.11
CA GLY A 37 -74.77 -186.15 23.18
C GLY A 37 -74.91 -184.66 23.54
N GLU A 38 -75.11 -184.36 24.82
CA GLU A 38 -75.24 -182.97 25.30
C GLU A 38 -73.92 -182.16 25.12
N LYS A 39 -72.76 -182.81 25.31
CA LYS A 39 -71.45 -182.20 25.01
C LYS A 39 -71.25 -181.91 23.52
N LEU A 40 -71.74 -182.78 22.64
CA LEU A 40 -71.61 -182.56 21.19
C LEU A 40 -72.43 -181.35 20.73
N GLU A 41 -73.67 -181.23 21.20
CA GLU A 41 -74.57 -180.12 20.86
C GLU A 41 -74.02 -178.76 21.35
N LYS A 42 -73.43 -178.74 22.56
CA LYS A 42 -72.75 -177.56 23.09
C LYS A 42 -71.54 -177.14 22.24
N THR A 43 -70.72 -178.09 21.80
CA THR A 43 -69.52 -177.81 20.99
C THR A 43 -69.88 -177.30 19.60
N GLN A 44 -70.97 -177.80 19.00
CA GLN A 44 -71.43 -177.35 17.69
C GLN A 44 -72.01 -175.93 17.74
N LYS A 45 -72.68 -175.56 18.84
CA LYS A 45 -73.16 -174.19 19.05
C LYS A 45 -72.03 -173.18 19.20
N ASP A 46 -70.99 -173.51 19.98
CA ASP A 46 -69.83 -172.64 20.19
C ASP A 46 -69.08 -172.36 18.86
N LEU A 47 -69.03 -173.33 17.94
CA LEU A 47 -68.39 -173.18 16.62
C LEU A 47 -69.17 -172.22 15.69
N GLU A 48 -70.50 -172.29 15.68
CA GLU A 48 -71.35 -171.42 14.85
C GLU A 48 -71.29 -169.95 15.33
N ASP A 49 -71.22 -169.75 16.66
CA ASP A 49 -71.05 -168.43 17.27
C ASP A 49 -69.67 -167.83 16.94
N THR A 50 -68.60 -168.64 16.91
CA THR A 50 -67.27 -168.14 16.50
C THR A 50 -67.21 -167.75 15.02
N ARG A 51 -67.94 -168.47 14.15
CA ARG A 51 -68.00 -168.18 12.71
C ARG A 51 -68.69 -166.84 12.42
N HIS A 52 -69.77 -166.51 13.14
CA HIS A 52 -70.45 -165.21 13.01
C HIS A 52 -69.54 -164.06 13.48
N ALA A 53 -68.82 -164.22 14.60
CA ALA A 53 -67.91 -163.20 15.10
C ALA A 53 -66.75 -162.88 14.13
N LEU A 54 -66.25 -163.88 13.38
CA LEU A 54 -65.19 -163.67 12.39
C LEU A 54 -65.68 -162.84 11.20
N HIS A 55 -66.90 -163.11 10.72
CA HIS A 55 -67.47 -162.38 9.58
C HIS A 55 -67.73 -160.91 9.91
N ASP A 56 -68.27 -160.63 11.10
CA ASP A 56 -68.45 -159.27 11.64
C ASP A 56 -67.12 -158.50 11.72
N LEU A 57 -66.00 -159.19 11.99
CA LEU A 57 -64.68 -158.56 12.10
C LEU A 57 -64.09 -158.22 10.71
N GLU A 58 -64.27 -159.09 9.72
CA GLU A 58 -63.86 -158.81 8.32
C GLU A 58 -64.60 -157.61 7.73
N GLU A 59 -65.90 -157.49 8.01
CA GLU A 59 -66.71 -156.36 7.54
C GLU A 59 -66.23 -155.03 8.15
N LYS A 60 -65.98 -155.01 9.47
CA LYS A 60 -65.43 -153.83 10.18
C LYS A 60 -64.04 -153.42 9.68
N TYR A 61 -63.17 -154.38 9.34
CA TYR A 61 -61.85 -154.06 8.79
C TYR A 61 -61.93 -153.43 7.38
N SER A 62 -62.83 -153.94 6.53
CA SER A 62 -63.11 -153.36 5.22
C SER A 62 -63.66 -151.93 5.32
N GLU A 63 -64.57 -151.69 6.26
CA GLU A 63 -65.15 -150.37 6.52
C GLU A 63 -64.08 -149.37 7.01
N ALA A 64 -63.26 -149.75 8.00
CA ALA A 64 -62.19 -148.89 8.51
C ALA A 64 -61.16 -148.52 7.43
N LYS A 65 -60.77 -149.48 6.57
CA LYS A 65 -59.87 -149.23 5.44
C LYS A 65 -60.48 -148.25 4.44
N SER A 66 -61.80 -148.27 4.27
CA SER A 66 -62.50 -147.33 3.42
C SER A 66 -62.46 -145.90 3.98
N THR A 67 -62.72 -145.74 5.28
CA THR A 67 -62.73 -144.44 5.97
C THR A 67 -61.36 -143.76 5.97
N ILE A 68 -60.27 -144.53 6.13
CA ILE A 68 -58.90 -143.96 6.11
C ILE A 68 -58.59 -143.30 4.76
N LYS A 69 -58.90 -143.96 3.64
CA LYS A 69 -58.66 -143.39 2.31
C LYS A 69 -59.50 -142.13 2.04
N GLU A 70 -60.70 -142.06 2.58
CA GLU A 70 -61.55 -140.86 2.50
C GLU A 70 -60.90 -139.68 3.23
N LYS A 71 -60.38 -139.90 4.45
CA LYS A 71 -59.68 -138.87 5.22
C LYS A 71 -58.39 -138.40 4.54
N GLU A 72 -57.62 -139.30 3.93
CA GLU A 72 -56.42 -138.94 3.15
C GLU A 72 -56.74 -138.01 1.97
N PHE A 73 -57.85 -138.25 1.25
CA PHE A 73 -58.28 -137.39 0.14
C PHE A 73 -58.70 -135.99 0.60
N VAL A 74 -59.36 -135.89 1.76
CA VAL A 74 -59.72 -134.59 2.35
C VAL A 74 -58.48 -133.80 2.77
N ILE A 75 -57.48 -134.46 3.38
CA ILE A 75 -56.22 -133.81 3.77
C ILE A 75 -55.48 -133.26 2.55
N PHE A 76 -55.41 -134.01 1.44
CA PHE A 76 -54.76 -133.56 0.22
C PHE A 76 -55.38 -132.26 -0.34
N ASN A 77 -56.71 -132.16 -0.36
CA ASN A 77 -57.39 -130.95 -0.84
C ASN A 77 -57.17 -129.76 0.10
N LEU A 78 -57.23 -129.97 1.42
CA LEU A 78 -56.94 -128.93 2.41
C LEU A 78 -55.51 -128.36 2.24
N GLN A 79 -54.51 -129.22 2.05
CA GLN A 79 -53.12 -128.80 1.84
C GLN A 79 -52.93 -127.97 0.57
N ASN A 80 -53.68 -128.29 -0.49
CA ASN A 80 -53.59 -127.56 -1.75
C ASN A 80 -54.21 -126.15 -1.62
N SER A 81 -55.37 -126.06 -0.96
CA SER A 81 -56.01 -124.77 -0.63
C SER A 81 -55.11 -123.90 0.26
N GLU A 82 -54.51 -124.51 1.31
CA GLU A 82 -53.59 -123.83 2.22
C GLU A 82 -52.41 -123.20 1.46
N LYS A 83 -51.79 -123.96 0.55
CA LYS A 83 -50.69 -123.45 -0.26
C LYS A 83 -51.09 -122.25 -1.11
N SER A 84 -52.23 -122.32 -1.81
CA SER A 84 -52.72 -121.21 -2.63
C SER A 84 -53.11 -119.97 -1.80
N LEU A 85 -53.66 -120.16 -0.61
CA LEU A 85 -53.95 -119.07 0.34
C LEU A 85 -52.68 -118.39 0.84
N VAL A 86 -51.64 -119.16 1.14
CA VAL A 86 -50.33 -118.64 1.57
C VAL A 86 -49.67 -117.84 0.45
N ASP A 87 -49.66 -118.35 -0.78
CA ASP A 87 -49.10 -117.63 -1.94
C ASP A 87 -49.84 -116.30 -2.19
N CYS A 88 -51.17 -116.29 -2.07
CA CYS A 88 -51.98 -115.07 -2.17
C CYS A 88 -51.65 -114.05 -1.05
N ALA A 89 -51.48 -114.51 0.19
CA ALA A 89 -51.11 -113.67 1.32
C ALA A 89 -49.70 -113.05 1.16
N TYR A 90 -48.74 -113.79 0.58
CA TYR A 90 -47.41 -113.27 0.26
C TYR A 90 -47.47 -112.12 -0.76
N ASN A 91 -48.27 -112.27 -1.82
CA ASN A 91 -48.44 -111.23 -2.85
C ASN A 91 -49.09 -109.96 -2.27
N LEU A 92 -50.17 -110.11 -1.51
CA LEU A 92 -50.85 -108.99 -0.84
C LEU A 92 -49.93 -108.23 0.12
N ARG A 93 -49.09 -108.96 0.86
CA ARG A 93 -48.10 -108.36 1.77
C ARG A 93 -47.03 -107.58 1.00
N ALA A 94 -46.49 -108.14 -0.09
CA ALA A 94 -45.52 -107.46 -0.94
C ALA A 94 -46.12 -106.16 -1.53
N GLU A 95 -47.38 -106.21 -1.97
CA GLU A 95 -48.09 -105.04 -2.49
C GLU A 95 -48.34 -103.96 -1.43
N LEU A 96 -48.65 -104.36 -0.19
CA LEU A 96 -48.77 -103.44 0.94
C LEU A 96 -47.42 -102.80 1.32
N GLU A 97 -46.34 -103.57 1.34
CA GLU A 97 -44.98 -103.06 1.58
C GLU A 97 -44.57 -102.06 0.49
N ASN A 98 -44.85 -102.36 -0.78
CA ASN A 98 -44.64 -101.44 -1.90
C ASN A 98 -45.48 -100.15 -1.73
N ALA A 99 -46.75 -100.25 -1.32
CA ALA A 99 -47.62 -99.09 -1.12
C ALA A 99 -47.14 -98.21 0.04
N ALA A 100 -46.68 -98.82 1.13
CA ALA A 100 -46.09 -98.11 2.26
C ALA A 100 -44.80 -97.38 1.85
N ALA A 101 -43.96 -97.99 1.01
CA ALA A 101 -42.76 -97.36 0.47
C ALA A 101 -43.08 -96.14 -0.41
N ASP A 102 -44.10 -96.24 -1.27
CA ASP A 102 -44.56 -95.12 -2.11
C ASP A 102 -45.06 -93.94 -1.26
N VAL A 103 -45.88 -94.20 -0.25
CA VAL A 103 -46.40 -93.18 0.68
C VAL A 103 -45.26 -92.50 1.44
N SER A 104 -44.29 -93.28 1.93
CA SER A 104 -43.09 -92.74 2.58
C SER A 104 -42.23 -91.88 1.64
N GLY A 105 -42.10 -92.29 0.38
CA GLY A 105 -41.41 -91.53 -0.66
C GLY A 105 -42.10 -90.20 -0.99
N LEU A 106 -43.44 -90.19 -1.02
CA LEU A 106 -44.25 -88.97 -1.21
C LEU A 106 -44.11 -88.02 -0.02
N PHE A 107 -44.23 -88.49 1.22
CA PHE A 107 -44.02 -87.66 2.41
C PHE A 107 -42.60 -87.06 2.45
N SER A 108 -41.58 -87.87 2.13
CA SER A 108 -40.20 -87.39 2.04
C SER A 108 -40.01 -86.32 0.95
N LYS A 109 -40.79 -86.37 -0.14
CA LYS A 109 -40.77 -85.34 -1.20
C LYS A 109 -41.51 -84.06 -0.77
N ILE A 110 -42.66 -84.18 -0.11
CA ILE A 110 -43.40 -83.05 0.45
C ILE A 110 -42.54 -82.32 1.48
N GLU A 111 -41.97 -83.03 2.45
CA GLU A 111 -41.12 -82.43 3.47
C GLU A 111 -39.89 -81.72 2.88
N ARG A 112 -39.28 -82.31 1.84
CA ARG A 112 -38.17 -81.67 1.12
C ARG A 112 -38.62 -80.41 0.38
N LYS A 113 -39.80 -80.45 -0.25
CA LYS A 113 -40.38 -79.29 -0.94
C LYS A 113 -40.72 -78.18 0.05
N ASP A 114 -41.35 -78.51 1.18
CA ASP A 114 -41.66 -77.56 2.24
C ASP A 114 -40.39 -76.89 2.79
N LYS A 115 -39.31 -77.66 3.01
CA LYS A 115 -38.00 -77.10 3.42
C LYS A 115 -37.38 -76.17 2.38
N ILE A 116 -37.50 -76.52 1.09
CA ILE A 116 -37.02 -75.64 0.00
C ILE A 116 -37.85 -74.37 -0.04
N GLU A 117 -39.16 -74.48 0.14
CA GLU A 117 -40.08 -73.35 0.09
C GLU A 117 -39.90 -72.39 1.27
N ASP A 118 -39.79 -72.91 2.49
CA ASP A 118 -39.44 -72.10 3.66
C ASP A 118 -38.05 -71.43 3.47
N GLY A 119 -37.11 -72.14 2.85
CA GLY A 119 -35.81 -71.60 2.45
C GLY A 119 -35.92 -70.44 1.44
N ASN A 120 -36.75 -70.60 0.40
CA ASN A 120 -37.02 -69.58 -0.61
C ASN A 120 -37.70 -68.35 -0.01
N ARG A 121 -38.73 -68.54 0.82
CA ARG A 121 -39.42 -67.46 1.53
C ARG A 121 -38.47 -66.67 2.43
N SER A 122 -37.60 -67.37 3.15
CA SER A 122 -36.56 -66.76 3.99
C SER A 122 -35.54 -65.98 3.15
N LEU A 123 -35.15 -66.51 1.98
CA LEU A 123 -34.26 -65.84 1.04
C LEU A 123 -34.87 -64.55 0.47
N VAL A 124 -36.14 -64.60 0.05
CA VAL A 124 -36.89 -63.45 -0.50
C VAL A 124 -37.05 -62.34 0.55
N GLN A 125 -37.46 -62.70 1.77
CA GLN A 125 -37.54 -61.73 2.88
C GLN A 125 -36.18 -61.11 3.20
N ARG A 126 -35.11 -61.91 3.23
CA ARG A 126 -33.74 -61.40 3.44
C ARG A 126 -33.33 -60.44 2.33
N PHE A 127 -33.56 -60.79 1.07
CA PHE A 127 -33.27 -59.92 -0.07
C PHE A 127 -34.03 -58.59 0.02
N ARG A 128 -35.32 -58.61 0.37
CA ARG A 128 -36.12 -57.40 0.59
C ARG A 128 -35.56 -56.52 1.70
N SER A 129 -35.20 -57.12 2.85
CA SER A 129 -34.63 -56.38 3.98
C SER A 129 -33.31 -55.71 3.60
N GLN A 130 -32.45 -56.42 2.85
CA GLN A 130 -31.20 -55.90 2.33
C GLN A 130 -31.45 -54.78 1.32
N LEU A 131 -32.37 -54.97 0.37
CA LEU A 131 -32.72 -53.94 -0.62
C LEU A 131 -33.24 -52.65 0.04
N THR A 132 -34.09 -52.79 1.07
CA THR A 132 -34.61 -51.63 1.82
C THR A 132 -33.49 -50.91 2.57
N GLN A 133 -32.58 -51.67 3.20
CA GLN A 133 -31.45 -51.11 3.94
C GLN A 133 -30.47 -50.38 3.00
N GLU A 134 -30.13 -50.97 1.85
CA GLU A 134 -29.26 -50.36 0.84
C GLU A 134 -29.89 -49.10 0.23
N LEU A 135 -31.20 -49.12 -0.04
CA LEU A 135 -31.93 -47.95 -0.54
C LEU A 135 -32.02 -46.82 0.49
N ASP A 136 -32.22 -47.12 1.79
CA ASP A 136 -32.19 -46.13 2.87
C ASP A 136 -30.78 -45.54 3.06
N ALA A 137 -29.74 -46.37 2.99
CA ALA A 137 -28.35 -45.92 3.05
C ALA A 137 -28.00 -45.01 1.86
N LEU A 138 -28.46 -45.38 0.64
CA LEU A 138 -28.32 -44.55 -0.55
C LEU A 138 -29.05 -43.21 -0.38
N HIS A 139 -30.31 -43.23 0.09
CA HIS A 139 -31.08 -42.02 0.33
C HIS A 139 -30.41 -41.08 1.33
N LYS A 140 -29.93 -41.61 2.46
CA LYS A 140 -29.18 -40.83 3.46
C LYS A 140 -27.91 -40.23 2.86
N THR A 141 -27.17 -40.99 2.06
CA THR A 141 -25.94 -40.53 1.42
C THR A 141 -26.23 -39.40 0.43
N VAL A 142 -27.20 -39.58 -0.46
CA VAL A 142 -27.60 -38.55 -1.43
C VAL A 142 -28.16 -37.31 -0.72
N SER A 143 -29.03 -37.47 0.27
CA SER A 143 -29.58 -36.33 1.01
C SER A 143 -28.51 -35.56 1.78
N THR A 144 -27.54 -36.25 2.39
CA THR A 144 -26.42 -35.58 3.10
C THR A 144 -25.52 -34.84 2.11
N SER A 145 -25.21 -35.46 0.96
CA SER A 145 -24.43 -34.83 -0.10
C SER A 145 -25.13 -33.59 -0.67
N VAL A 146 -26.44 -33.68 -0.92
CA VAL A 146 -27.25 -32.56 -1.40
C VAL A 146 -27.24 -31.43 -0.37
N MET A 147 -27.50 -31.71 0.91
CA MET A 147 -27.48 -30.68 1.95
C MET A 147 -26.11 -29.99 2.05
N GLN A 148 -25.02 -30.75 1.99
CA GLN A 148 -23.67 -30.18 1.98
C GLN A 148 -23.43 -29.27 0.77
N GLN A 149 -23.93 -29.66 -0.40
CA GLN A 149 -23.82 -28.82 -1.60
C GLN A 149 -24.70 -27.55 -1.49
N GLU A 150 -25.92 -27.64 -0.95
CA GLU A 150 -26.77 -26.46 -0.65
C GLU A 150 -26.05 -25.49 0.31
N ASP A 151 -25.47 -26.00 1.40
CA ASP A 151 -24.72 -25.20 2.36
C ASP A 151 -23.51 -24.50 1.71
N HIS A 152 -22.74 -25.21 0.88
CA HIS A 152 -21.60 -24.61 0.15
C HIS A 152 -22.05 -23.54 -0.87
N LEU A 153 -23.15 -23.76 -1.59
CA LEU A 153 -23.67 -22.78 -2.54
C LEU A 153 -24.15 -21.51 -1.82
N LYS A 154 -24.75 -21.67 -0.64
CA LYS A 154 -25.16 -20.56 0.21
C LYS A 154 -23.97 -19.80 0.80
N GLU A 155 -22.95 -20.51 1.30
CA GLU A 155 -21.72 -19.88 1.78
C GLU A 155 -21.05 -19.07 0.66
N MET A 156 -21.03 -19.58 -0.58
CA MET A 156 -20.51 -18.85 -1.74
C MET A 156 -21.34 -17.59 -2.08
N GLU A 157 -22.66 -17.63 -1.91
CA GLU A 157 -23.53 -16.46 -2.07
C GLU A 157 -23.24 -15.40 -1.00
N ASP A 158 -23.21 -15.81 0.26
CA ASP A 158 -22.95 -14.93 1.41
C ASP A 158 -21.55 -14.29 1.33
N ASP A 159 -20.53 -15.07 0.95
CA ASP A 159 -19.16 -14.59 0.75
C ASP A 159 -19.07 -13.55 -0.38
N MET A 160 -19.76 -13.79 -1.50
CA MET A 160 -19.76 -12.87 -2.63
C MET A 160 -20.45 -11.55 -2.26
N GLN A 161 -21.58 -11.63 -1.54
CA GLN A 161 -22.31 -10.45 -1.08
C GLN A 161 -21.50 -9.66 -0.03
N SER A 162 -20.83 -10.37 0.89
CA SER A 162 -19.91 -9.79 1.88
C SER A 162 -18.73 -9.09 1.21
N PHE A 163 -18.12 -9.73 0.19
CA PHE A 163 -17.02 -9.17 -0.58
C PHE A 163 -17.39 -7.85 -1.25
N VAL A 164 -18.53 -7.79 -1.96
CA VAL A 164 -18.99 -6.56 -2.61
C VAL A 164 -19.32 -5.47 -1.57
N SER A 165 -19.96 -5.84 -0.46
CA SER A 165 -20.27 -4.88 0.61
C SER A 165 -19.01 -4.27 1.24
N SER A 166 -18.01 -5.10 1.53
CA SER A 166 -16.71 -4.63 2.03
C SER A 166 -15.98 -3.76 0.99
N LYS A 167 -16.10 -4.12 -0.29
CA LYS A 167 -15.52 -3.36 -1.40
C LYS A 167 -16.17 -1.98 -1.54
N ASP A 168 -17.49 -1.89 -1.38
CA ASP A 168 -18.24 -0.62 -1.35
C ASP A 168 -17.77 0.31 -0.23
N GLU A 169 -17.67 -0.22 1.00
CA GLU A 169 -17.17 0.55 2.14
C GLU A 169 -15.75 1.07 1.88
N ALA A 170 -14.86 0.21 1.38
CA ALA A 170 -13.50 0.59 1.04
C ALA A 170 -13.44 1.66 -0.07
N ALA A 171 -14.27 1.52 -1.11
CA ALA A 171 -14.32 2.48 -2.20
C ALA A 171 -14.92 3.82 -1.77
N GLN A 172 -15.92 3.82 -0.89
CA GLN A 172 -16.47 5.03 -0.29
C GLN A 172 -15.42 5.77 0.55
N GLY A 173 -14.67 5.04 1.39
CA GLY A 173 -13.55 5.60 2.15
C GLY A 173 -12.45 6.19 1.24
N LEU A 174 -12.18 5.56 0.10
CA LEU A 174 -11.24 6.07 -0.90
C LEU A 174 -11.77 7.35 -1.59
N LYS A 175 -13.06 7.40 -1.96
CA LYS A 175 -13.70 8.60 -2.52
C LYS A 175 -13.63 9.78 -1.56
N GLU A 176 -13.93 9.55 -0.28
CA GLU A 176 -13.81 10.58 0.76
C GLU A 176 -12.37 11.05 0.94
N SER A 177 -11.41 10.12 0.95
CA SER A 177 -9.98 10.45 1.04
C SER A 177 -9.51 11.30 -0.15
N ILE A 178 -9.96 11.00 -1.37
CA ILE A 178 -9.67 11.76 -2.59
C ILE A 178 -10.27 13.18 -2.52
N GLN A 179 -11.53 13.31 -2.07
CA GLN A 179 -12.18 14.61 -1.87
C GLN A 179 -11.45 15.44 -0.80
N ASN A 180 -11.04 14.82 0.31
CA ASN A 180 -10.26 15.48 1.35
C ASN A 180 -8.89 15.94 0.82
N LEU A 181 -8.22 15.11 0.00
CA LEU A 181 -6.95 15.46 -0.63
C LEU A 181 -7.10 16.65 -1.59
N LYS A 182 -8.18 16.67 -2.38
CA LYS A 182 -8.55 17.82 -3.24
C LYS A 182 -8.70 19.10 -2.43
N ALA A 183 -9.46 19.05 -1.33
CA ALA A 183 -9.69 20.20 -0.47
C ALA A 183 -8.39 20.68 0.20
N LEU A 184 -7.56 19.75 0.68
CA LEU A 184 -6.27 20.06 1.31
C LEU A 184 -5.32 20.74 0.33
N HIS A 185 -5.09 20.16 -0.85
CA HIS A 185 -4.23 20.78 -1.86
C HIS A 185 -4.82 22.09 -2.39
N GLY A 186 -6.13 22.15 -2.63
CA GLY A 186 -6.80 23.36 -3.10
C GLY A 186 -6.68 24.52 -2.12
N SER A 187 -6.89 24.25 -0.82
CA SER A 187 -6.72 25.26 0.24
C SER A 187 -5.26 25.71 0.39
N GLY A 188 -4.31 24.77 0.33
CA GLY A 188 -2.88 25.08 0.40
C GLY A 188 -2.40 25.95 -0.77
N ILE A 189 -2.81 25.61 -2.00
CA ILE A 189 -2.49 26.41 -3.20
C ILE A 189 -3.12 27.80 -3.11
N THR A 190 -4.37 27.89 -2.64
CA THR A 190 -5.06 29.19 -2.47
C THR A 190 -4.36 30.04 -1.39
N ALA A 191 -3.91 29.44 -0.30
CA ALA A 191 -3.15 30.14 0.73
C ALA A 191 -1.81 30.68 0.19
N LEU A 192 -1.12 29.93 -0.67
CA LEU A 192 0.09 30.40 -1.35
C LEU A 192 -0.19 31.56 -2.31
N ASP A 193 -1.29 31.50 -3.06
CA ASP A 193 -1.69 32.60 -3.96
C ASP A 193 -1.99 33.90 -3.19
N ASN A 194 -2.70 33.77 -2.06
CA ASN A 194 -2.99 34.90 -1.16
C ASN A 194 -1.70 35.49 -0.57
N LEU A 195 -0.80 34.65 -0.06
CA LEU A 195 0.49 35.11 0.48
C LEU A 195 1.33 35.83 -0.57
N ALA A 196 1.34 35.34 -1.82
CA ALA A 196 2.01 36.02 -2.91
C ALA A 196 1.36 37.37 -3.25
N GLY A 197 0.04 37.48 -3.15
CA GLY A 197 -0.68 38.75 -3.25
C GLY A 197 -0.30 39.74 -2.15
N GLU A 198 -0.16 39.28 -0.91
CA GLU A 198 0.32 40.11 0.21
C GLU A 198 1.77 40.59 -0.01
N ILE A 199 2.65 39.72 -0.50
CA ILE A 199 4.04 40.06 -0.82
C ILE A 199 4.11 41.12 -1.92
N ASP A 200 3.30 40.98 -2.98
CA ASP A 200 3.23 41.95 -4.09
C ASP A 200 2.76 43.33 -3.59
N MET A 201 1.66 43.36 -2.82
CA MET A 201 1.13 44.59 -2.23
C MET A 201 2.12 45.26 -1.28
N ASN A 202 2.78 44.47 -0.42
CA ASN A 202 3.80 44.97 0.50
C ASN A 202 5.02 45.52 -0.24
N SER A 203 5.45 44.83 -1.31
CA SER A 203 6.54 45.29 -2.17
C SER A 203 6.20 46.62 -2.84
N GLN A 204 4.99 46.73 -3.40
CA GLN A 204 4.52 47.97 -4.01
C GLN A 204 4.50 49.14 -3.02
N THR A 205 3.90 48.93 -1.85
CA THR A 205 3.84 49.94 -0.78
C THR A 205 5.25 50.35 -0.31
N THR A 206 6.16 49.40 -0.18
CA THR A 206 7.55 49.66 0.23
C THR A 206 8.30 50.46 -0.82
N PHE A 207 8.13 50.11 -2.10
CA PHE A 207 8.74 50.85 -3.21
C PHE A 207 8.18 52.29 -3.35
N GLU A 208 6.87 52.49 -3.14
CA GLU A 208 6.28 53.83 -3.12
C GLU A 208 6.85 54.68 -1.98
N LYS A 209 6.96 54.10 -0.78
CA LYS A 209 7.60 54.76 0.37
C LYS A 209 9.05 55.11 0.07
N LEU A 210 9.84 54.17 -0.46
CA LEU A 210 11.23 54.41 -0.84
C LEU A 210 11.35 55.58 -1.81
N ASN A 211 10.54 55.60 -2.87
CA ASN A 211 10.59 56.65 -3.88
C ASN A 211 10.21 58.01 -3.29
N SER A 212 9.14 58.06 -2.48
CA SER A 212 8.72 59.28 -1.78
C SER A 212 9.80 59.80 -0.82
N GLN A 213 10.50 58.90 -0.14
CA GLN A 213 11.55 59.25 0.80
C GLN A 213 12.80 59.76 0.07
N VAL A 214 13.19 59.15 -1.05
CA VAL A 214 14.29 59.65 -1.89
C VAL A 214 13.96 61.04 -2.45
N GLN A 215 12.73 61.26 -2.92
CA GLN A 215 12.29 62.58 -3.37
C GLN A 215 12.32 63.62 -2.26
N SER A 216 11.84 63.27 -1.06
CA SER A 216 11.89 64.14 0.13
C SER A 216 13.33 64.48 0.51
N HIS A 217 14.21 63.47 0.61
CA HIS A 217 15.62 63.66 0.97
C HIS A 217 16.34 64.55 -0.04
N THR A 218 16.12 64.36 -1.34
CA THR A 218 16.68 65.23 -2.38
C THR A 218 16.18 66.66 -2.21
N SER A 219 14.88 66.87 -2.01
CA SER A 219 14.33 68.21 -1.80
C SER A 219 14.86 68.90 -0.53
N ASP A 220 15.00 68.16 0.57
CA ASP A 220 15.59 68.67 1.80
C ASP A 220 17.07 69.04 1.64
N LEU A 221 17.82 68.23 0.89
CA LEU A 221 19.22 68.49 0.55
C LEU A 221 19.35 69.73 -0.34
N GLU A 222 18.52 69.86 -1.37
CA GLU A 222 18.47 71.04 -2.25
C GLU A 222 18.19 72.30 -1.45
N LYS A 223 17.19 72.26 -0.56
CA LYS A 223 16.84 73.38 0.32
C LYS A 223 17.98 73.75 1.28
N CYS A 224 18.60 72.76 1.91
CA CYS A 224 19.72 72.96 2.83
C CYS A 224 20.91 73.59 2.11
N PHE A 225 21.31 73.03 0.97
CA PHE A 225 22.44 73.54 0.20
C PHE A 225 22.15 74.90 -0.43
N GLY A 226 20.91 75.15 -0.88
CA GLY A 226 20.50 76.47 -1.38
C GLY A 226 20.64 77.58 -0.32
N VAL A 227 20.33 77.30 0.96
CA VAL A 227 20.59 78.25 2.06
C VAL A 227 22.09 78.52 2.23
N ILE A 228 22.93 77.50 2.13
CA ILE A 228 24.39 77.63 2.24
C ILE A 228 24.94 78.42 1.05
N ALA A 229 24.51 78.11 -0.17
CA ALA A 229 24.90 78.79 -1.39
C ALA A 229 24.52 80.28 -1.35
N LEU A 230 23.29 80.61 -0.95
CA LEU A 230 22.85 81.99 -0.72
C LEU A 230 23.70 82.71 0.33
N GLY A 231 24.03 82.04 1.44
CA GLY A 231 24.89 82.60 2.48
C GLY A 231 26.31 82.88 1.98
N ALA A 232 26.89 81.96 1.22
CA ALA A 232 28.21 82.12 0.61
C ALA A 232 28.21 83.26 -0.43
N ASP A 233 27.18 83.34 -1.27
CA ASP A 233 27.04 84.38 -2.29
C ASP A 233 26.92 85.77 -1.66
N ASN A 234 26.13 85.91 -0.58
CA ASN A 234 26.03 87.15 0.19
C ASN A 234 27.39 87.58 0.77
N LEU A 235 28.13 86.66 1.41
CA LEU A 235 29.45 86.96 1.98
C LEU A 235 30.46 87.36 0.92
N LEU A 236 30.46 86.69 -0.23
CA LEU A 236 31.36 86.99 -1.35
C LEU A 236 31.00 88.33 -2.01
N ASN A 237 29.72 88.65 -2.16
CA ASN A 237 29.27 89.96 -2.63
C ASN A 237 29.67 91.08 -1.66
N GLU A 238 29.51 90.89 -0.35
CA GLU A 238 30.00 91.84 0.65
C GLU A 238 31.51 92.03 0.59
N LEU A 239 32.27 90.94 0.43
CA LEU A 239 33.72 90.99 0.28
C LEU A 239 34.12 91.75 -0.99
N GLN A 240 33.47 91.48 -2.12
CA GLN A 240 33.70 92.17 -3.40
C GLN A 240 33.45 93.69 -3.27
N CYS A 241 32.36 94.08 -2.61
CA CYS A 241 32.05 95.48 -2.31
C CYS A 241 33.11 96.11 -1.39
N SER A 242 33.52 95.41 -0.34
CA SER A 242 34.55 95.87 0.61
C SER A 242 35.91 96.06 -0.07
N LEU A 243 36.33 95.12 -0.92
CA LEU A 243 37.56 95.21 -1.71
C LEU A 243 37.53 96.40 -2.67
N SER A 244 36.38 96.66 -3.30
CA SER A 244 36.21 97.83 -4.17
C SER A 244 36.32 99.15 -3.39
N LYS A 245 35.78 99.19 -2.18
CA LYS A 245 35.91 100.34 -1.29
C LYS A 245 37.34 100.53 -0.76
N GLN A 246 38.08 99.45 -0.52
CA GLN A 246 39.51 99.47 -0.17
C GLN A 246 40.35 100.06 -1.31
N GLU A 247 40.10 99.64 -2.55
CA GLU A 247 40.78 100.19 -3.73
C GLU A 247 40.57 101.71 -3.86
N GLU A 248 39.35 102.19 -3.72
CA GLU A 248 39.03 103.62 -3.74
C GLU A 248 39.75 104.39 -2.61
N ARG A 249 39.75 103.83 -1.39
CA ARG A 249 40.46 104.41 -0.24
C ARG A 249 41.97 104.47 -0.44
N LEU A 250 42.57 103.43 -1.03
CA LEU A 250 43.99 103.37 -1.34
C LEU A 250 44.35 104.45 -2.38
N ALA A 251 43.55 104.61 -3.43
CA ALA A 251 43.73 105.67 -4.42
C ALA A 251 43.63 107.07 -3.78
N HIS A 252 42.64 107.28 -2.91
CA HIS A 252 42.49 108.53 -2.17
C HIS A 252 43.69 108.82 -1.23
N PHE A 253 44.15 107.81 -0.50
CA PHE A 253 45.31 107.93 0.40
C PHE A 253 46.58 108.31 -0.36
N ALA A 254 46.87 107.64 -1.48
CA ALA A 254 48.03 107.93 -2.31
C ALA A 254 47.97 109.36 -2.90
N ASN A 255 46.80 109.82 -3.34
CA ASN A 255 46.61 111.22 -3.76
C ASN A 255 46.90 112.20 -2.63
N LYS A 256 46.33 111.96 -1.44
CA LYS A 256 46.53 112.84 -0.28
C LYS A 256 47.99 112.92 0.16
N GLN A 257 48.73 111.82 0.07
CA GLN A 257 50.15 111.78 0.40
C GLN A 257 50.97 112.56 -0.63
N ARG A 258 50.69 112.39 -1.93
CA ARG A 258 51.30 113.19 -3.02
C ARG A 258 51.06 114.69 -2.85
N GLU A 259 49.83 115.11 -2.56
CA GLU A 259 49.52 116.50 -2.24
C GLU A 259 50.29 117.01 -1.00
N GLY A 260 50.49 116.15 0.00
CA GLY A 260 51.31 116.44 1.18
C GLY A 260 52.76 116.73 0.80
N HIS A 261 53.40 115.82 0.05
CA HIS A 261 54.77 115.97 -0.42
C HIS A 261 54.92 117.20 -1.34
N LEU A 262 53.96 117.44 -2.24
CA LEU A 262 53.95 118.61 -3.12
C LEU A 262 53.89 119.92 -2.33
N ARG A 263 52.97 120.02 -1.34
CA ARG A 263 52.90 121.21 -0.49
C ARG A 263 54.18 121.46 0.29
N ALA A 264 54.85 120.41 0.77
CA ALA A 264 56.10 120.53 1.50
C ALA A 264 57.23 121.06 0.61
N VAL A 265 57.42 120.50 -0.60
CA VAL A 265 58.45 120.96 -1.54
C VAL A 265 58.16 122.36 -2.07
N GLU A 266 56.89 122.71 -2.31
CA GLU A 266 56.48 124.06 -2.72
C GLU A 266 56.75 125.09 -1.61
N ALA A 267 56.46 124.76 -0.35
CA ALA A 267 56.80 125.61 0.78
C ALA A 267 58.32 125.83 0.88
N SER A 268 59.12 124.76 0.78
CA SER A 268 60.59 124.85 0.75
C SER A 268 61.10 125.68 -0.43
N ARG A 269 60.50 125.54 -1.62
CA ARG A 269 60.82 126.33 -2.81
C ARG A 269 60.50 127.82 -2.62
N SER A 270 59.37 128.13 -1.99
CA SER A 270 59.01 129.50 -1.64
C SER A 270 60.01 130.12 -0.65
N ILE A 271 60.36 129.39 0.42
CA ILE A 271 61.38 129.84 1.38
C ILE A 271 62.71 130.03 0.66
N SER A 272 63.08 129.09 -0.22
CA SER A 272 64.33 129.14 -0.97
C SER A 272 64.43 130.38 -1.86
N ASN A 273 63.38 130.70 -2.60
CA ASN A 273 63.33 131.92 -3.42
C ASN A 273 63.53 133.19 -2.58
N ILE A 274 62.89 133.27 -1.40
CA ILE A 274 63.05 134.40 -0.47
C ILE A 274 64.50 134.47 0.05
N THR A 275 65.05 133.35 0.50
CA THR A 275 66.41 133.25 1.07
C THR A 275 67.48 133.60 0.04
N VAL A 276 67.40 133.06 -1.18
CA VAL A 276 68.32 133.38 -2.28
C VAL A 276 68.20 134.86 -2.66
N GLY A 277 66.98 135.41 -2.71
CA GLY A 277 66.74 136.84 -2.95
C GLY A 277 67.37 137.74 -1.88
N PHE A 278 67.26 137.37 -0.59
CA PHE A 278 67.90 138.06 0.51
C PHE A 278 69.42 138.08 0.36
N PHE A 279 70.04 136.93 0.12
CA PHE A 279 71.50 136.85 -0.06
C PHE A 279 71.99 137.54 -1.32
N HIS A 280 71.20 137.59 -2.40
CA HIS A 280 71.52 138.39 -3.58
C HIS A 280 71.49 139.89 -3.26
N SER A 281 70.48 140.37 -2.54
CA SER A 281 70.42 141.76 -2.09
C SER A 281 71.59 142.13 -1.17
N LEU A 282 71.97 141.23 -0.26
CA LEU A 282 73.09 141.44 0.65
C LEU A 282 74.42 141.59 -0.10
N ASP A 283 74.63 140.78 -1.14
CA ASP A 283 75.83 140.84 -2.00
C ASP A 283 75.88 142.12 -2.85
N VAL A 284 74.73 142.57 -3.38
CA VAL A 284 74.60 143.88 -4.05
C VAL A 284 74.92 145.02 -3.08
N HIS A 285 74.42 144.96 -1.84
CA HIS A 285 74.74 145.96 -0.82
C HIS A 285 76.22 145.93 -0.43
N ALA A 286 76.83 144.75 -0.29
CA ALA A 286 78.26 144.61 -0.02
C ALA A 286 79.11 145.23 -1.14
N SER A 287 78.78 144.95 -2.40
CA SER A 287 79.44 145.54 -3.57
C SER A 287 79.28 147.07 -3.62
N LYS A 288 78.09 147.58 -3.26
CA LYS A 288 77.84 149.02 -3.19
C LYS A 288 78.63 149.69 -2.05
N LEU A 289 78.78 149.02 -0.91
CA LEU A 289 79.61 149.47 0.22
C LEU A 289 81.08 149.54 -0.17
N THR A 290 81.59 148.54 -0.91
CA THR A 290 82.95 148.57 -1.49
C THR A 290 83.14 149.79 -2.39
N SER A 291 82.19 150.05 -3.30
CA SER A 291 82.26 151.21 -4.20
C SER A 291 82.22 152.55 -3.46
N ILE A 292 81.36 152.72 -2.44
CA ILE A 292 81.31 153.93 -1.61
C ILE A 292 82.63 154.11 -0.84
N LEU A 293 83.20 153.02 -0.33
CA LEU A 293 84.46 153.06 0.41
C LEU A 293 85.63 153.49 -0.50
N GLU A 294 85.70 152.95 -1.72
CA GLU A 294 86.68 153.34 -2.74
C GLU A 294 86.54 154.82 -3.16
N GLU A 295 85.30 155.30 -3.39
CA GLU A 295 85.03 156.72 -3.69
C GLU A 295 85.39 157.64 -2.52
N THR A 296 85.04 157.27 -1.29
CA THR A 296 85.30 158.09 -0.09
C THR A 296 86.80 158.22 0.17
N GLN A 297 87.57 157.15 -0.06
CA GLN A 297 89.03 157.20 0.03
C GLN A 297 89.63 158.12 -1.02
N GLY A 298 89.15 158.07 -2.27
CA GLY A 298 89.59 158.97 -3.34
C GLY A 298 89.31 160.45 -3.03
N VAL A 299 88.13 160.76 -2.48
CA VAL A 299 87.75 162.14 -2.11
C VAL A 299 88.53 162.68 -0.91
N GLN A 300 88.73 161.88 0.14
CA GLN A 300 89.50 162.31 1.31
C GLN A 300 90.97 162.58 0.97
N ASP A 301 91.59 161.75 0.13
CA ASP A 301 92.96 161.97 -0.33
C ASP A 301 93.10 163.27 -1.14
N GLN A 302 92.08 163.60 -1.96
CA GLN A 302 92.07 164.83 -2.74
C GLN A 302 91.88 166.09 -1.87
N GLN A 303 91.03 166.03 -0.84
CA GLN A 303 90.82 167.16 0.09
C GLN A 303 92.05 167.46 0.95
N LEU A 304 92.84 166.44 1.33
CA LEU A 304 94.11 166.62 2.04
C LEU A 304 95.16 167.33 1.15
N ILE A 305 95.18 167.03 -0.16
CA ILE A 305 96.06 167.69 -1.13
C ILE A 305 95.67 169.17 -1.32
N ASP A 306 94.38 169.48 -1.40
CA ASP A 306 93.90 170.87 -1.54
C ASP A 306 94.15 171.72 -0.30
N LEU A 307 94.11 171.12 0.90
CA LEU A 307 94.43 171.78 2.17
C LEU A 307 95.93 172.14 2.26
N GLU A 308 96.82 171.26 1.78
CA GLU A 308 98.26 171.52 1.71
C GLU A 308 98.55 172.70 0.78
N LYS A 309 97.89 172.76 -0.38
CA LYS A 309 98.07 173.80 -1.40
C LYS A 309 97.58 175.18 -0.95
N LYS A 310 96.44 175.27 -0.24
CA LYS A 310 95.90 176.55 0.27
C LYS A 310 96.75 177.19 1.37
N PHE A 311 97.46 176.39 2.17
CA PHE A 311 98.36 176.92 3.20
C PHE A 311 99.67 177.45 2.64
N GLU A 312 100.11 176.94 1.49
CA GLU A 312 101.34 177.39 0.82
C GLU A 312 101.17 178.78 0.17
N GLU A 313 99.95 179.14 -0.24
CA GLU A 313 99.61 180.42 -0.90
C GLU A 313 99.44 181.60 0.09
N CYS A 314 99.08 181.34 1.36
CA CYS A 314 99.03 182.37 2.41
C CYS A 314 100.42 182.85 2.87
N ALA A 315 101.47 182.02 2.73
CA ALA A 315 102.81 182.37 3.17
C ALA A 315 103.50 183.42 2.29
N ALA A 316 103.05 183.61 1.04
CA ALA A 316 103.69 184.49 0.07
C ALA A 316 103.18 185.95 0.07
N ASN A 317 102.06 186.26 0.75
CA ASN A 317 101.35 187.54 0.59
C ASN A 317 101.62 188.59 1.69
N GLU A 318 102.28 188.24 2.80
CA GLU A 318 102.57 189.18 3.91
C GLU A 318 103.84 190.04 3.72
N GLU A 319 104.62 189.84 2.66
CA GLU A 319 105.96 190.47 2.52
C GLU A 319 105.96 191.86 1.84
N LYS A 320 104.81 192.41 1.43
CA LYS A 320 104.76 193.60 0.52
C LYS A 320 104.44 194.96 1.14
N GLN A 321 104.19 195.09 2.45
CA GLN A 321 103.98 196.41 3.10
C GLN A 321 104.58 196.45 4.50
N LEU A 322 105.81 196.98 4.63
CA LEU A 322 106.23 198.02 5.59
C LEU A 322 107.77 198.06 5.66
N ILE A 323 108.37 198.69 4.65
CA ILE A 323 109.81 199.00 4.62
C ILE A 323 110.03 200.22 5.52
N GLU A 324 110.68 200.00 6.65
CA GLU A 324 111.99 200.57 7.00
C GLU A 324 112.15 200.44 8.53
N LYS A 325 113.14 199.62 8.95
CA LYS A 325 113.66 199.44 10.33
C LYS A 325 113.22 198.24 11.20
N VAL A 326 112.61 197.18 10.65
CA VAL A 326 112.50 195.85 11.33
C VAL A 326 112.72 194.69 10.34
N ALA A 327 113.79 194.76 9.55
CA ALA A 327 114.13 193.75 8.55
C ALA A 327 114.93 192.54 9.08
N GLU A 328 115.28 192.48 10.38
CA GLU A 328 116.22 191.45 10.89
C GLU A 328 115.59 190.37 11.78
N MET A 329 114.40 190.60 12.38
CA MET A 329 113.80 189.63 13.33
C MET A 329 112.73 188.67 12.75
N LEU A 330 112.24 188.88 11.51
CA LEU A 330 111.07 188.16 10.99
C LEU A 330 111.37 186.92 10.11
N ALA A 331 112.60 186.72 9.64
CA ALA A 331 112.94 185.59 8.76
C ALA A 331 112.92 184.20 9.46
N ILE A 332 113.05 184.15 10.79
CA ILE A 332 113.20 182.88 11.53
C ILE A 332 111.85 182.26 11.94
N SER A 333 110.77 183.05 11.99
CA SER A 333 109.45 182.58 12.44
C SER A 333 108.67 181.79 11.38
N ASN A 334 108.81 182.14 10.09
CA ASN A 334 107.99 181.56 9.02
C ASN A 334 108.36 180.11 8.65
N ALA A 335 109.64 179.72 8.75
CA ALA A 335 110.06 178.35 8.42
C ALA A 335 109.50 177.29 9.41
N ARG A 336 109.25 177.67 10.67
CA ARG A 336 108.81 176.72 11.71
C ARG A 336 107.34 176.32 11.59
N LYS A 337 106.47 177.17 11.02
CA LYS A 337 105.05 176.86 10.82
C LYS A 337 104.82 175.85 9.69
N LYS A 338 105.60 175.93 8.59
CA LYS A 338 105.47 175.01 7.43
C LYS A 338 105.72 173.53 7.80
N LYS A 339 106.67 173.26 8.70
CA LYS A 339 107.02 171.88 9.09
C LYS A 339 105.97 171.19 9.98
N LEU A 340 105.18 171.94 10.75
CA LEU A 340 104.19 171.36 11.66
C LEU A 340 102.97 170.78 10.91
N VAL A 341 102.58 171.42 9.80
CA VAL A 341 101.41 171.03 8.99
C VAL A 341 101.65 169.73 8.23
N GLN A 342 102.84 169.55 7.65
CA GLN A 342 103.18 168.32 6.91
C GLN A 342 103.13 167.05 7.80
N THR A 343 103.56 167.12 9.06
CA THR A 343 103.51 165.95 9.95
C THR A 343 102.08 165.57 10.37
N ALA A 344 101.19 166.55 10.56
CA ALA A 344 99.79 166.27 10.93
C ALA A 344 98.98 165.67 9.76
N VAL A 345 99.21 166.14 8.54
CA VAL A 345 98.56 165.64 7.31
C VAL A 345 99.00 164.19 6.99
N GLY A 346 100.29 163.87 7.17
CA GLY A 346 100.81 162.50 6.95
C GLY A 346 100.19 161.46 7.90
N GLY A 347 100.05 161.77 9.18
CA GLY A 347 99.43 160.86 10.16
C GLY A 347 97.93 160.63 9.93
N LEU A 348 97.22 161.64 9.42
CA LEU A 348 95.81 161.50 9.03
C LEU A 348 95.64 160.59 7.81
N ARG A 349 96.54 160.67 6.82
CA ARG A 349 96.51 159.82 5.62
C ARG A 349 96.75 158.35 5.96
N GLU A 350 97.72 158.04 6.83
CA GLU A 350 97.99 156.66 7.26
C GLU A 350 96.83 156.05 8.06
N SER A 351 96.21 156.83 8.96
CA SER A 351 95.04 156.39 9.72
C SER A 351 93.81 156.11 8.84
N ALA A 352 93.62 156.86 7.75
CA ALA A 352 92.52 156.65 6.81
C ALA A 352 92.68 155.33 6.04
N VAL A 353 93.88 155.07 5.51
CA VAL A 353 94.20 153.84 4.77
C VAL A 353 94.00 152.58 5.62
N ASN A 354 94.41 152.60 6.90
CA ASN A 354 94.23 151.45 7.79
C ASN A 354 92.74 151.17 8.11
N ARG A 355 91.92 152.22 8.31
CA ARG A 355 90.46 152.06 8.49
C ARG A 355 89.79 151.46 7.25
N THR A 356 90.17 151.91 6.05
CA THR A 356 89.64 151.33 4.82
C THR A 356 90.06 149.86 4.66
N GLY A 357 91.33 149.52 4.92
CA GLY A 357 91.80 148.13 4.83
C GLY A 357 91.05 147.17 5.76
N GLN A 358 90.72 147.60 6.98
CA GLN A 358 89.89 146.80 7.89
C GLN A 358 88.44 146.67 7.41
N LEU A 359 87.82 147.75 6.92
CA LEU A 359 86.44 147.71 6.42
C LEU A 359 86.32 146.82 5.17
N GLN A 360 87.29 146.87 4.25
CA GLN A 360 87.36 146.02 3.06
C GLN A 360 87.40 144.53 3.45
N LYS A 361 88.20 144.18 4.48
CA LYS A 361 88.33 142.80 4.96
C LYS A 361 87.02 142.27 5.56
N GLU A 362 86.30 143.08 6.33
CA GLU A 362 84.97 142.72 6.85
C GLU A 362 83.95 142.56 5.72
N ILE A 363 83.99 143.40 4.68
CA ILE A 363 83.13 143.26 3.50
C ILE A 363 83.42 141.95 2.76
N SER A 364 84.69 141.59 2.53
CA SER A 364 85.04 140.31 1.90
C SER A 364 84.61 139.10 2.74
N THR A 365 84.77 139.17 4.07
CA THR A 365 84.31 138.10 4.99
C THR A 365 82.79 137.92 4.91
N ALA A 366 82.03 139.02 4.81
CA ALA A 366 80.58 138.98 4.63
C ALA A 366 80.16 138.40 3.26
N GLN A 367 80.91 138.68 2.19
CA GLN A 367 80.67 138.11 0.86
C GLN A 367 80.99 136.60 0.79
N ASP A 368 82.09 136.17 1.41
CA ASP A 368 82.48 134.76 1.50
C ASP A 368 81.44 133.96 2.32
N PHE A 369 80.99 134.50 3.46
CA PHE A 369 79.91 133.91 4.25
C PHE A 369 78.60 133.80 3.46
N THR A 370 78.23 134.87 2.73
CA THR A 370 77.04 134.89 1.87
C THR A 370 77.10 133.84 0.76
N SER A 371 78.27 133.65 0.15
CA SER A 371 78.50 132.65 -0.89
C SER A 371 78.42 131.22 -0.32
N SER A 372 79.06 130.97 0.84
CA SER A 372 79.03 129.67 1.51
C SER A 372 77.62 129.26 1.95
N VAL A 373 76.83 130.19 2.51
CA VAL A 373 75.44 129.90 2.91
C VAL A 373 74.56 129.66 1.69
N ARG A 374 74.75 130.41 0.60
CA ARG A 374 74.03 130.19 -0.66
C ARG A 374 74.29 128.81 -1.26
N GLU A 375 75.54 128.34 -1.26
CA GLU A 375 75.92 127.01 -1.73
C GLU A 375 75.27 125.91 -0.88
N LYS A 376 75.40 125.99 0.45
CA LYS A 376 74.75 125.04 1.38
C LYS A 376 73.22 125.02 1.23
N TRP A 377 72.63 126.20 0.98
CA TRP A 377 71.20 126.33 0.74
C TRP A 377 70.78 125.70 -0.60
N GLY A 378 71.62 125.82 -1.64
CA GLY A 378 71.44 125.12 -2.91
C GLY A 378 71.40 123.60 -2.74
N PHE A 379 72.36 123.04 -1.98
CA PHE A 379 72.41 121.61 -1.67
C PHE A 379 71.17 121.15 -0.90
N TYR A 380 70.75 121.88 0.14
CA TYR A 380 69.51 121.58 0.88
C TYR A 380 68.28 121.54 -0.04
N MET A 381 68.18 122.48 -0.99
CA MET A 381 67.05 122.52 -1.92
C MET A 381 67.09 121.37 -2.93
N GLU A 382 68.26 121.03 -3.48
CA GLU A 382 68.44 119.88 -4.37
C GLU A 382 68.07 118.57 -3.66
N GLU A 383 68.52 118.40 -2.41
CA GLU A 383 68.18 117.23 -1.61
C GLU A 383 66.68 117.19 -1.24
N THR A 384 66.05 118.35 -0.99
CA THR A 384 64.59 118.42 -0.77
C THR A 384 63.80 118.02 -2.04
N GLU A 385 64.27 118.39 -3.22
CA GLU A 385 63.64 118.02 -4.49
C GLU A 385 63.84 116.54 -4.81
N ASN A 386 65.03 115.99 -4.55
CA ASN A 386 65.31 114.56 -4.67
C ASN A 386 64.43 113.74 -3.70
N ASN A 387 64.32 114.16 -2.43
CA ASN A 387 63.45 113.52 -1.45
C ASN A 387 61.97 113.55 -1.88
N TYR A 388 61.49 114.63 -2.50
CA TYR A 388 60.13 114.69 -3.05
C TYR A 388 59.90 113.64 -4.15
N ILE A 389 60.86 113.46 -5.06
CA ILE A 389 60.78 112.46 -6.13
C ILE A 389 60.83 111.05 -5.53
N GLU A 390 61.75 110.77 -4.61
CA GLU A 390 61.88 109.47 -3.95
C GLU A 390 60.62 109.12 -3.14
N ASP A 391 60.11 110.04 -2.31
CA ASP A 391 58.88 109.85 -1.55
C ASP A 391 57.68 109.61 -2.48
N THR A 392 57.52 110.42 -3.53
CA THR A 392 56.39 110.28 -4.47
C THR A 392 56.46 108.94 -5.23
N THR A 393 57.63 108.53 -5.68
CA THR A 393 57.83 107.25 -6.37
C THR A 393 57.65 106.05 -5.43
N ALA A 394 58.05 106.16 -4.16
CA ALA A 394 57.79 105.14 -3.14
C ALA A 394 56.29 104.97 -2.88
N VAL A 395 55.53 106.08 -2.80
CA VAL A 395 54.07 106.07 -2.67
C VAL A 395 53.40 105.42 -3.87
N ASP A 396 53.81 105.77 -5.09
CA ASP A 396 53.23 105.19 -6.31
C ASP A 396 53.56 103.70 -6.47
N SER A 397 54.79 103.30 -6.13
CA SER A 397 55.22 101.89 -6.10
C SER A 397 54.40 101.09 -5.07
N GLY A 398 54.27 101.60 -3.84
CA GLY A 398 53.46 100.99 -2.78
C GLY A 398 51.98 100.87 -3.15
N ARG A 399 51.40 101.93 -3.75
CA ARG A 399 50.03 101.92 -4.28
C ARG A 399 49.88 100.85 -5.36
N SER A 400 50.80 100.77 -6.31
CA SER A 400 50.72 99.81 -7.42
C SER A 400 50.81 98.37 -6.92
N CYS A 401 51.72 98.08 -5.99
CA CYS A 401 51.85 96.77 -5.36
C CYS A 401 50.55 96.36 -4.63
N LEU A 402 49.98 97.25 -3.81
CA LEU A 402 48.73 96.96 -3.11
C LEU A 402 47.52 96.86 -4.04
N ALA A 403 47.48 97.63 -5.13
CA ALA A 403 46.43 97.56 -6.13
C ALA A 403 46.43 96.21 -6.88
N GLU A 404 47.61 95.68 -7.21
CA GLU A 404 47.76 94.36 -7.83
C GLU A 404 47.21 93.25 -6.93
N VAL A 405 47.54 93.29 -5.63
CA VAL A 405 46.98 92.35 -4.63
C VAL A 405 45.46 92.47 -4.55
N LEU A 406 44.90 93.69 -4.56
CA LEU A 406 43.45 93.90 -4.53
C LEU A 406 42.74 93.33 -5.78
N VAL A 407 43.35 93.47 -6.96
CA VAL A 407 42.83 92.87 -8.20
C VAL A 407 42.85 91.35 -8.13
N GLU A 408 43.93 90.75 -7.61
CA GLU A 408 44.00 89.31 -7.40
C GLU A 408 42.93 88.82 -6.39
N CYS A 409 42.75 89.54 -5.27
CA CYS A 409 41.72 89.25 -4.28
C CYS A 409 40.30 89.31 -4.88
N LYS A 410 40.00 90.33 -5.70
CA LYS A 410 38.71 90.45 -6.40
C LYS A 410 38.50 89.30 -7.38
N THR A 411 39.55 88.92 -8.11
CA THR A 411 39.49 87.79 -9.06
C THR A 411 39.22 86.49 -8.33
N LYS A 412 39.92 86.22 -7.22
CA LYS A 412 39.68 85.03 -6.38
C LYS A 412 38.29 85.02 -5.75
N THR A 413 37.77 86.18 -5.34
CA THR A 413 36.41 86.31 -4.80
C THR A 413 35.36 85.97 -5.87
N GLY A 414 35.52 86.50 -7.09
CA GLY A 414 34.66 86.16 -8.23
C GLY A 414 34.73 84.68 -8.63
N MET A 415 35.94 84.09 -8.64
CA MET A 415 36.11 82.65 -8.85
C MET A 415 35.39 81.84 -7.76
N GLY A 416 35.47 82.27 -6.50
CA GLY A 416 34.75 81.66 -5.38
C GLY A 416 33.24 81.65 -5.60
N ALA A 417 32.67 82.76 -6.05
CA ALA A 417 31.23 82.87 -6.32
C ALA A 417 30.81 81.91 -7.45
N GLN A 418 31.59 81.86 -8.53
CA GLN A 418 31.31 80.93 -9.63
C GLN A 418 31.45 79.47 -9.19
N GLN A 419 32.42 79.13 -8.34
CA GLN A 419 32.55 77.77 -7.83
C GLN A 419 31.37 77.35 -6.95
N TRP A 420 30.85 78.23 -6.10
CA TRP A 420 29.65 77.94 -5.31
C TRP A 420 28.42 77.70 -6.20
N LYS A 421 28.23 78.53 -7.23
CA LYS A 421 27.15 78.35 -8.20
C LYS A 421 27.28 77.03 -8.96
N ASN A 422 28.47 76.71 -9.46
CA ASN A 422 28.72 75.43 -10.13
C ASN A 422 28.48 74.23 -9.19
N ALA A 423 28.83 74.36 -7.91
CA ALA A 423 28.60 73.33 -6.90
C ALA A 423 27.10 73.12 -6.63
N GLU A 424 26.32 74.20 -6.54
CA GLU A 424 24.86 74.16 -6.42
C GLU A 424 24.22 73.46 -7.63
N ASP A 425 24.52 73.92 -8.85
CA ASP A 425 24.00 73.33 -10.09
C ASP A 425 24.36 71.84 -10.23
N SER A 426 25.61 71.48 -9.88
CA SER A 426 26.09 70.09 -9.89
C SER A 426 25.31 69.24 -8.89
N LEU A 427 25.08 69.75 -7.68
CA LEU A 427 24.34 69.03 -6.65
C LEU A 427 22.87 68.83 -7.04
N PHE A 428 22.22 69.84 -7.61
CA PHE A 428 20.83 69.74 -8.05
C PHE A 428 20.68 68.77 -9.22
N SER A 429 21.58 68.84 -10.20
CA SER A 429 21.58 67.88 -11.32
C SER A 429 21.81 66.44 -10.84
N LEU A 430 22.71 66.24 -9.87
CA LEU A 430 22.95 64.94 -9.23
C LEU A 430 21.72 64.45 -8.45
N GLY A 431 21.09 65.33 -7.68
CA GLY A 431 19.87 65.03 -6.93
C GLY A 431 18.74 64.58 -7.84
N LYS A 432 18.47 65.34 -8.91
CA LYS A 432 17.48 65.00 -9.93
C LYS A 432 17.79 63.67 -10.61
N GLY A 433 19.03 63.47 -11.05
CA GLY A 433 19.46 62.21 -11.67
C GLY A 433 19.33 61.01 -10.73
N ASN A 434 19.59 61.20 -9.43
CA ASN A 434 19.40 60.15 -8.42
C ASN A 434 17.92 59.78 -8.25
N VAL A 435 17.01 60.77 -8.20
CA VAL A 435 15.56 60.52 -8.13
C VAL A 435 15.09 59.75 -9.36
N GLU A 436 15.47 60.19 -10.57
CA GLU A 436 15.10 59.51 -11.82
C GLU A 436 15.65 58.09 -11.92
N SER A 437 16.90 57.87 -11.47
CA SER A 437 17.53 56.56 -11.43
C SER A 437 16.81 55.60 -10.47
N VAL A 438 16.54 56.05 -9.24
CA VAL A 438 15.83 55.23 -8.24
C VAL A 438 14.39 54.95 -8.67
N ASP A 439 13.68 55.94 -9.23
CA ASP A 439 12.33 55.76 -9.76
C ASP A 439 12.30 54.70 -10.87
N SER A 440 13.27 54.72 -11.78
CA SER A 440 13.40 53.71 -12.83
C SER A 440 13.65 52.30 -12.28
N ILE A 441 14.52 52.17 -11.26
CA ILE A 441 14.76 50.89 -10.56
C ILE A 441 13.49 50.39 -9.89
N VAL A 442 12.81 51.27 -9.15
CA VAL A 442 11.54 50.98 -8.45
C VAL A 442 10.47 50.53 -9.44
N ARG A 443 10.29 51.26 -10.55
CA ARG A 443 9.34 50.92 -11.61
C ARG A 443 9.64 49.56 -12.22
N THR A 444 10.91 49.30 -12.56
CA THR A 444 11.34 48.02 -13.13
C THR A 444 11.12 46.87 -12.14
N GLY A 445 11.40 47.09 -10.85
CA GLY A 445 11.13 46.12 -9.78
C GLY A 445 9.65 45.82 -9.61
N ARG A 446 8.79 46.84 -9.71
CA ARG A 446 7.32 46.69 -9.66
C ARG A 446 6.80 45.90 -10.86
N GLU A 447 7.24 46.24 -12.08
CA GLU A 447 6.85 45.53 -13.30
C GLU A 447 7.27 44.05 -13.23
N ALA A 448 8.48 43.76 -12.74
CA ALA A 448 8.97 42.40 -12.55
C ALA A 448 8.13 41.61 -11.52
N ASN A 449 7.81 42.23 -10.38
CA ASN A 449 6.95 41.61 -9.36
C ASN A 449 5.55 41.33 -9.89
N GLN A 450 4.95 42.28 -10.62
CA GLN A 450 3.63 42.11 -11.21
C GLN A 450 3.59 40.97 -12.24
N LEU A 451 4.65 40.84 -13.06
CA LEU A 451 4.80 39.72 -14.00
C LEU A 451 4.94 38.38 -13.27
N LEU A 452 5.69 38.33 -12.17
CA LEU A 452 5.80 37.12 -11.34
C LEU A 452 4.45 36.77 -10.69
N ARG A 453 3.73 37.77 -10.16
CA ARG A 453 2.39 37.61 -9.59
C ARG A 453 1.42 37.03 -10.61
N SER A 454 1.38 37.57 -11.83
CA SER A 454 0.48 37.08 -12.89
C SER A 454 0.82 35.66 -13.34
N LYS A 455 2.12 35.32 -13.47
CA LYS A 455 2.57 33.96 -13.78
C LYS A 455 2.19 32.98 -12.68
N LEU A 456 2.34 33.37 -11.42
CA LEU A 456 1.92 32.54 -10.29
C LEU A 456 0.40 32.34 -10.29
N SER A 457 -0.41 33.39 -10.47
CA SER A 457 -1.87 33.25 -10.57
C SER A 457 -2.28 32.27 -11.68
N ALA A 458 -1.65 32.39 -12.85
CA ALA A 458 -1.92 31.49 -13.97
C ALA A 458 -1.56 30.04 -13.62
N ALA A 459 -0.38 29.81 -13.04
CA ALA A 459 0.06 28.48 -12.61
C ALA A 459 -0.85 27.89 -11.51
N VAL A 460 -1.29 28.70 -10.55
CA VAL A 460 -2.27 28.33 -9.52
C VAL A 460 -3.58 27.87 -10.16
N SER A 461 -4.12 28.66 -11.09
CA SER A 461 -5.37 28.32 -11.79
C SER A 461 -5.25 27.01 -12.56
N THR A 462 -4.17 26.84 -13.34
CA THR A 462 -3.91 25.61 -14.10
C THR A 462 -3.73 24.40 -13.18
N THR A 463 -2.98 24.54 -12.08
CA THR A 463 -2.75 23.43 -11.15
C THR A 463 -4.05 23.01 -10.45
N LEU A 464 -4.91 23.97 -10.08
CA LEU A 464 -6.22 23.67 -9.50
C LEU A 464 -7.14 22.95 -10.49
N GLU A 465 -7.14 23.36 -11.76
CA GLU A 465 -7.87 22.67 -12.83
C GLU A 465 -7.33 21.25 -13.04
N ASP A 466 -6.02 21.06 -13.12
CA ASP A 466 -5.38 19.74 -13.27
C ASP A 466 -5.71 18.80 -12.10
N ILE A 467 -5.69 19.33 -10.86
CA ILE A 467 -6.13 18.60 -9.67
C ILE A 467 -7.60 18.20 -9.79
N ASP A 468 -8.48 19.08 -10.28
CA ASP A 468 -9.91 18.77 -10.46
C ASP A 468 -10.13 17.68 -11.51
N VAL A 469 -9.42 17.76 -12.65
CA VAL A 469 -9.46 16.75 -13.71
C VAL A 469 -8.95 15.40 -13.21
N ALA A 470 -7.80 15.37 -12.53
CA ALA A 470 -7.24 14.14 -11.97
C ALA A 470 -8.17 13.51 -10.92
N ASN A 471 -8.76 14.32 -10.03
CA ASN A 471 -9.74 13.83 -9.06
C ASN A 471 -10.97 13.22 -9.73
N LYS A 472 -11.54 13.89 -10.74
CA LYS A 472 -12.68 13.36 -11.50
C LYS A 472 -12.34 12.04 -12.20
N ALA A 473 -11.15 11.93 -12.76
CA ALA A 473 -10.67 10.69 -13.39
C ALA A 473 -10.53 9.55 -12.37
N LEU A 474 -9.95 9.81 -11.20
CA LEU A 474 -9.82 8.82 -10.13
C LEU A 474 -11.18 8.37 -9.58
N LEU A 475 -12.11 9.30 -9.34
CA LEU A 475 -13.47 8.97 -8.89
C LEU A 475 -14.19 8.09 -9.93
N SER A 476 -14.09 8.45 -11.21
CA SER A 476 -14.68 7.65 -12.30
C SER A 476 -14.09 6.25 -12.41
N SER A 477 -12.78 6.11 -12.14
CA SER A 477 -12.08 4.82 -12.12
C SER A 477 -12.53 3.93 -10.95
N ILE A 478 -12.75 4.53 -9.78
CA ILE A 478 -13.29 3.81 -8.62
C ILE A 478 -14.72 3.34 -8.91
N ASP A 479 -15.56 4.21 -9.48
CA ASP A 479 -16.93 3.85 -9.86
C ASP A 479 -16.98 2.74 -10.92
N SER A 480 -16.09 2.76 -11.92
CA SER A 480 -16.03 1.72 -12.92
C SER A 480 -15.56 0.38 -12.34
N SER A 481 -14.56 0.39 -11.44
CA SER A 481 -14.11 -0.82 -10.73
C SER A 481 -15.24 -1.41 -9.88
N LEU A 482 -15.93 -0.59 -9.07
CA LEU A 482 -17.05 -1.03 -8.24
C LEU A 482 -18.18 -1.63 -9.07
N LYS A 483 -18.47 -1.02 -10.22
CA LYS A 483 -19.49 -1.53 -11.13
C LYS A 483 -19.14 -2.92 -11.65
N VAL A 484 -17.87 -3.15 -12.03
CA VAL A 484 -17.40 -4.47 -12.48
C VAL A 484 -17.53 -5.51 -11.35
N ASP A 485 -17.17 -5.13 -10.12
CA ASP A 485 -17.28 -6.02 -8.95
C ASP A 485 -18.75 -6.40 -8.68
N HIS A 486 -19.68 -5.43 -8.76
CA HIS A 486 -21.11 -5.67 -8.66
C HIS A 486 -21.66 -6.56 -9.78
N GLU A 487 -21.26 -6.32 -11.03
CA GLU A 487 -21.65 -7.14 -12.17
C GLU A 487 -21.16 -8.58 -12.00
N ALA A 488 -19.93 -8.78 -11.50
CA ALA A 488 -19.39 -10.10 -11.21
C ALA A 488 -20.20 -10.84 -10.13
N CYS A 489 -20.55 -10.15 -9.03
CA CYS A 489 -21.42 -10.71 -7.98
C CYS A 489 -22.80 -11.08 -8.54
N ALA A 490 -23.44 -10.18 -9.28
CA ALA A 490 -24.75 -10.43 -9.89
C ALA A 490 -24.71 -11.64 -10.84
N ASN A 491 -23.65 -11.78 -11.63
CA ASN A 491 -23.44 -12.93 -12.51
C ASN A 491 -23.31 -14.23 -11.71
N ILE A 492 -22.54 -14.24 -10.62
CA ILE A 492 -22.37 -15.44 -9.77
C ILE A 492 -23.70 -15.82 -9.09
N VAL A 493 -24.41 -14.86 -8.51
CA VAL A 493 -25.75 -15.07 -7.92
C VAL A 493 -26.74 -15.62 -8.95
N SER A 494 -26.66 -15.15 -10.20
CA SER A 494 -27.52 -15.65 -11.28
C SER A 494 -27.27 -17.11 -11.65
N VAL A 495 -26.04 -17.62 -11.45
CA VAL A 495 -25.68 -19.03 -11.65
C VAL A 495 -26.04 -19.86 -10.41
N LEU A 496 -25.88 -19.30 -9.20
CA LEU A 496 -26.19 -19.97 -7.95
C LEU A 496 -27.69 -20.28 -7.77
N THR A 497 -28.54 -19.37 -8.21
CA THR A 497 -30.00 -19.47 -8.08
C THR A 497 -30.57 -20.76 -8.73
N PRO A 498 -30.30 -21.06 -10.02
CA PRO A 498 -30.77 -22.30 -10.64
C PRO A 498 -30.14 -23.55 -10.02
N CYS A 499 -28.86 -23.51 -9.61
CA CYS A 499 -28.21 -24.64 -8.95
C CYS A 499 -28.92 -25.04 -7.64
N HIS A 500 -29.37 -24.06 -6.84
CA HIS A 500 -30.19 -24.34 -5.66
C HIS A 500 -31.52 -25.03 -6.03
N GLY A 501 -32.18 -24.57 -7.09
CA GLY A 501 -33.41 -25.16 -7.60
C GLY A 501 -33.23 -26.61 -8.05
N GLU A 502 -32.21 -26.88 -8.86
CA GLU A 502 -31.85 -28.22 -9.33
C GLU A 502 -31.52 -29.18 -8.18
N MET A 503 -30.84 -28.68 -7.14
CA MET A 503 -30.50 -29.47 -5.96
C MET A 503 -31.74 -29.88 -5.14
N THR A 504 -32.66 -28.93 -4.95
CA THR A 504 -33.95 -29.18 -4.28
C THR A 504 -34.77 -30.21 -5.06
N GLU A 505 -34.80 -30.09 -6.39
CA GLU A 505 -35.47 -31.04 -7.27
C GLU A 505 -34.83 -32.43 -7.19
N LEU A 506 -33.49 -32.54 -7.25
CA LEU A 506 -32.75 -33.80 -7.15
C LEU A 506 -33.08 -34.53 -5.85
N LYS A 507 -33.06 -33.84 -4.71
CA LYS A 507 -33.40 -34.41 -3.40
C LYS A 507 -34.83 -34.94 -3.37
N GLY A 508 -35.78 -34.16 -3.88
CA GLY A 508 -37.20 -34.55 -3.95
C GLY A 508 -37.43 -35.75 -4.88
N ALA A 509 -36.90 -35.69 -6.10
CA ALA A 509 -37.04 -36.74 -7.11
C ALA A 509 -36.37 -38.05 -6.69
N HIS A 510 -35.16 -37.97 -6.10
CA HIS A 510 -34.45 -39.14 -5.58
C HIS A 510 -35.23 -39.82 -4.45
N TYR A 511 -35.72 -39.05 -3.47
CA TYR A 511 -36.56 -39.60 -2.39
C TYR A 511 -37.80 -40.30 -2.94
N HIS A 512 -38.51 -39.66 -3.87
CA HIS A 512 -39.68 -40.24 -4.49
C HIS A 512 -39.37 -41.58 -5.20
N LYS A 513 -38.26 -41.64 -5.95
CA LYS A 513 -37.85 -42.88 -6.65
C LYS A 513 -37.46 -43.99 -5.69
N VAL A 514 -36.78 -43.68 -4.59
CA VAL A 514 -36.45 -44.66 -3.53
C VAL A 514 -37.72 -45.26 -2.94
N VAL A 515 -38.71 -44.42 -2.63
CA VAL A 515 -40.01 -44.87 -2.11
C VAL A 515 -40.75 -45.74 -3.14
N GLU A 516 -40.78 -45.34 -4.41
CA GLU A 516 -41.39 -46.10 -5.51
C GLU A 516 -40.75 -47.49 -5.67
N ILE A 517 -39.41 -47.57 -5.72
CA ILE A 517 -38.68 -48.84 -5.85
C ILE A 517 -38.96 -49.75 -4.65
N THR A 518 -38.93 -49.19 -3.43
CA THR A 518 -39.19 -49.96 -2.20
C THR A 518 -40.62 -50.49 -2.20
N GLY A 519 -41.60 -49.67 -2.61
CA GLY A 519 -43.00 -50.09 -2.73
C GLY A 519 -43.20 -51.19 -3.79
N ASN A 520 -42.62 -51.02 -4.98
CA ASN A 520 -42.68 -52.01 -6.06
C ASN A 520 -42.02 -53.33 -5.66
N ALA A 521 -40.87 -53.28 -4.99
CA ALA A 521 -40.20 -54.48 -4.49
C ALA A 521 -41.03 -55.19 -3.42
N GLY A 522 -41.68 -54.44 -2.51
CA GLY A 522 -42.63 -55.01 -1.55
C GLY A 522 -43.77 -55.75 -2.25
N LYS A 523 -44.42 -55.09 -3.22
CA LYS A 523 -45.49 -55.70 -4.02
C LYS A 523 -45.05 -56.98 -4.73
N CYS A 524 -43.95 -56.94 -5.48
CA CYS A 524 -43.47 -58.08 -6.26
C CYS A 524 -42.98 -59.25 -5.39
N LEU A 525 -42.32 -58.96 -4.26
CA LEU A 525 -41.67 -59.99 -3.43
C LEU A 525 -42.57 -60.53 -2.31
N GLU A 526 -43.59 -59.78 -1.86
CA GLU A 526 -44.51 -60.22 -0.79
C GLU A 526 -45.90 -60.60 -1.30
N GLU A 527 -46.45 -59.86 -2.26
CA GLU A 527 -47.82 -60.06 -2.72
C GLU A 527 -47.89 -60.95 -3.97
N GLU A 528 -46.99 -60.74 -4.94
CA GLU A 528 -47.03 -61.43 -6.23
C GLU A 528 -46.14 -62.69 -6.30
N TYR A 529 -45.23 -62.89 -5.33
CA TYR A 529 -44.42 -64.11 -5.27
C TYR A 529 -45.27 -65.32 -4.85
N LEU A 530 -45.75 -66.06 -5.86
CA LEU A 530 -46.49 -67.29 -5.68
C LEU A 530 -45.55 -68.48 -5.56
N VAL A 531 -45.60 -69.11 -4.39
CA VAL A 531 -45.00 -70.41 -4.05
C VAL A 531 -45.46 -71.50 -5.03
N ASP A 532 -44.58 -72.44 -5.38
CA ASP A 532 -44.80 -73.53 -6.34
C ASP A 532 -46.12 -74.29 -6.08
N GLU A 533 -47.15 -74.05 -6.91
CA GLU A 533 -48.36 -74.86 -6.96
C GLU A 533 -48.02 -76.30 -7.39
N PRO A 534 -48.80 -77.33 -7.01
CA PRO A 534 -48.46 -78.73 -7.26
C PRO A 534 -48.44 -79.08 -8.77
N SER A 535 -47.34 -78.79 -9.46
CA SER A 535 -47.09 -79.31 -10.81
C SER A 535 -46.72 -80.79 -10.67
N CYS A 536 -47.64 -81.63 -11.14
CA CYS A 536 -47.71 -83.07 -10.96
C CYS A 536 -46.54 -83.83 -11.61
N SER A 537 -45.33 -83.67 -11.10
CA SER A 537 -44.25 -84.65 -11.26
C SER A 537 -44.41 -85.73 -10.18
N THR A 538 -45.57 -86.36 -10.20
CA THR A 538 -45.96 -87.48 -9.34
C THR A 538 -45.25 -88.74 -9.82
N PRO A 539 -44.78 -89.64 -8.92
CA PRO A 539 -44.29 -90.95 -9.33
C PRO A 539 -45.34 -91.68 -10.19
N ARG A 540 -44.87 -92.44 -11.20
CA ARG A 540 -45.75 -93.13 -12.16
C ARG A 540 -46.75 -94.01 -11.41
N ARG A 541 -48.04 -93.82 -11.69
CA ARG A 541 -49.14 -94.64 -11.15
C ARG A 541 -48.83 -96.11 -11.45
N ARG A 542 -48.56 -96.90 -10.41
CA ARG A 542 -48.51 -98.36 -10.51
C ARG A 542 -49.92 -98.92 -10.35
N GLU A 543 -50.22 -99.99 -11.08
CA GLU A 543 -51.47 -100.75 -10.94
C GLU A 543 -51.36 -101.55 -9.64
N ILE A 544 -52.32 -101.38 -8.73
CA ILE A 544 -52.34 -102.09 -7.44
C ILE A 544 -53.03 -103.42 -7.71
N ASP A 545 -52.28 -104.52 -7.62
CA ASP A 545 -52.79 -105.87 -7.88
C ASP A 545 -53.51 -106.37 -6.63
N LEU A 546 -54.84 -106.21 -6.60
CA LEU A 546 -55.71 -106.71 -5.54
C LEU A 546 -56.49 -107.92 -6.06
N PRO A 547 -56.47 -109.07 -5.35
CA PRO A 547 -57.27 -110.22 -5.75
C PRO A 547 -58.77 -109.88 -5.73
N SER A 548 -59.49 -110.27 -6.78
CA SER A 548 -60.93 -110.08 -6.88
C SER A 548 -61.68 -110.97 -5.88
N ALA A 549 -62.91 -110.59 -5.53
CA ALA A 549 -63.74 -111.38 -4.60
C ALA A 549 -63.98 -112.82 -5.11
N GLU A 550 -64.09 -113.01 -6.43
CA GLU A 550 -64.20 -114.33 -7.05
C GLU A 550 -62.92 -115.17 -6.87
N SER A 551 -61.75 -114.56 -7.07
CA SER A 551 -60.45 -115.24 -6.92
C SER A 551 -60.15 -115.62 -5.46
N ILE A 552 -60.69 -114.89 -4.48
CA ILE A 552 -60.59 -115.25 -3.05
C ILE A 552 -61.48 -116.46 -2.73
N GLU A 553 -62.66 -116.57 -3.33
CA GLU A 553 -63.58 -117.68 -3.05
C GLU A 553 -63.08 -119.01 -3.65
N GLU A 554 -62.38 -118.97 -4.79
CA GLU A 554 -61.72 -120.14 -5.40
C GLU A 554 -60.57 -120.73 -4.55
N LEU A 555 -60.02 -119.96 -3.61
CA LEU A 555 -58.96 -120.42 -2.69
C LEU A 555 -59.49 -121.25 -1.52
N ARG A 556 -60.81 -121.29 -1.30
CA ARG A 556 -61.42 -122.08 -0.21
C ARG A 556 -61.48 -123.56 -0.55
N THR A 557 -61.24 -124.39 0.46
CA THR A 557 -61.48 -125.83 0.33
C THR A 557 -62.98 -126.10 0.16
N PRO A 558 -63.41 -126.89 -0.85
CA PRO A 558 -64.81 -127.29 -1.02
C PRO A 558 -65.36 -128.03 0.21
N ASP A 559 -66.68 -127.99 0.38
CA ASP A 559 -67.34 -128.55 1.58
C ASP A 559 -67.11 -130.07 1.71
N TYR A 560 -67.11 -130.57 2.95
CA TYR A 560 -66.76 -131.96 3.28
C TYR A 560 -67.62 -132.98 2.51
N ASP A 561 -68.92 -132.70 2.35
CA ASP A 561 -69.87 -133.54 1.60
C ASP A 561 -69.59 -133.57 0.10
N GLU A 562 -69.00 -132.51 -0.46
CA GLU A 562 -68.63 -132.41 -1.88
C GLU A 562 -67.29 -133.10 -2.17
N LEU A 563 -66.35 -133.00 -1.24
CA LEU A 563 -65.12 -133.81 -1.24
C LEU A 563 -65.43 -135.31 -1.13
N LEU A 564 -66.42 -135.67 -0.33
CA LEU A 564 -66.93 -137.02 -0.19
C LEU A 564 -67.56 -137.55 -1.49
N ARG A 565 -68.35 -136.71 -2.17
CA ARG A 565 -68.99 -137.04 -3.46
C ARG A 565 -67.94 -137.29 -4.54
N SER A 566 -66.98 -136.38 -4.68
CA SER A 566 -65.86 -136.52 -5.64
C SER A 566 -64.97 -137.72 -5.32
N PHE A 567 -64.70 -138.02 -4.04
CA PHE A 567 -63.97 -139.24 -3.65
C PHE A 567 -64.73 -140.52 -4.02
N ARG A 568 -66.05 -140.58 -3.80
CA ARG A 568 -66.89 -141.73 -4.15
C ARG A 568 -67.04 -141.92 -5.66
N GLU A 569 -67.19 -140.83 -6.42
CA GLU A 569 -67.21 -140.83 -7.89
C GLU A 569 -65.86 -141.30 -8.46
N SER A 570 -64.75 -140.89 -7.86
CA SER A 570 -63.40 -141.36 -8.21
C SER A 570 -63.19 -142.85 -7.93
N ARG A 571 -63.82 -143.39 -6.86
CA ARG A 571 -63.71 -144.81 -6.47
C ARG A 571 -64.54 -145.74 -7.36
N ALA A 572 -65.67 -145.28 -7.90
CA ALA A 572 -66.48 -146.05 -8.86
C ALA A 572 -65.77 -146.24 -10.22
N GLY A 573 -64.82 -145.37 -10.56
CA GLY A 573 -64.00 -145.46 -11.78
C GLY A 573 -62.88 -146.51 -11.76
N TRP A 574 -62.57 -147.15 -10.62
CA TRP A 574 -61.40 -148.05 -10.49
C TRP A 574 -61.67 -149.53 -10.82
N LYS A 575 -62.88 -149.91 -11.29
CA LYS A 575 -63.22 -151.28 -11.70
C LYS A 575 -63.29 -151.52 -13.23
N GLN A 576 -62.82 -150.60 -14.07
CA GLN A 576 -62.78 -150.81 -15.52
C GLN A 576 -61.59 -150.07 -16.18
N ALA A 577 -60.72 -150.84 -16.85
CA ALA A 577 -59.65 -150.45 -17.81
C ALA A 577 -58.52 -149.54 -17.28
N ASN A 578 -57.28 -150.01 -17.06
CA ASN A 578 -56.21 -150.39 -18.02
C ASN A 578 -55.90 -149.34 -19.11
N GLY A 579 -54.67 -148.79 -19.05
CA GLY A 579 -53.98 -148.02 -20.11
C GLY A 579 -54.39 -146.54 -20.14
N ASP A 580 -53.52 -145.54 -20.16
CA ASP A 580 -52.10 -145.52 -20.42
C ASP A 580 -51.47 -144.28 -19.77
N THR A 581 -50.21 -144.42 -19.39
CA THR A 581 -49.44 -143.43 -18.65
C THR A 581 -48.34 -142.90 -19.55
N LYS A 582 -47.94 -141.63 -19.31
CA LYS A 582 -46.69 -140.94 -19.69
C LYS A 582 -46.79 -140.10 -20.98
N HIS A 583 -46.37 -138.83 -20.98
CA HIS A 583 -45.06 -138.36 -20.49
C HIS A 583 -45.05 -136.92 -19.92
N LEU A 584 -44.40 -136.79 -18.75
CA LEU A 584 -43.65 -135.63 -18.22
C LEU A 584 -42.40 -135.32 -19.12
N PRO A 585 -41.51 -134.37 -18.77
CA PRO A 585 -41.60 -132.90 -18.63
C PRO A 585 -40.38 -132.24 -19.35
N GLU A 586 -40.06 -130.96 -19.12
CA GLU A 586 -38.70 -130.56 -18.73
C GLU A 586 -38.59 -129.05 -18.43
N ALA A 587 -38.00 -128.78 -17.27
CA ALA A 587 -37.46 -127.51 -16.84
C ALA A 587 -35.95 -127.51 -17.10
N GLN A 588 -35.35 -126.31 -17.28
CA GLN A 588 -33.95 -125.94 -17.05
C GLN A 588 -33.72 -124.56 -17.72
N GLU A 589 -32.85 -123.64 -17.29
CA GLU A 589 -31.97 -123.43 -16.14
C GLU A 589 -31.40 -122.00 -16.31
N GLU A 590 -30.71 -121.55 -15.28
CA GLU A 590 -29.85 -120.37 -15.10
C GLU A 590 -29.15 -119.75 -16.34
N SER A 591 -28.82 -118.44 -16.27
CA SER A 591 -27.41 -117.96 -16.27
C SER A 591 -27.25 -116.44 -16.45
N THR A 592 -26.49 -115.85 -15.52
CA THR A 592 -25.45 -114.80 -15.62
C THR A 592 -25.47 -113.68 -16.70
N SER A 593 -25.36 -112.45 -16.18
CA SER A 593 -24.73 -111.19 -16.66
C SER A 593 -23.49 -111.34 -17.59
N PRO A 594 -23.04 -110.33 -18.42
CA PRO A 594 -22.45 -109.08 -17.92
C PRO A 594 -22.37 -107.84 -18.86
N SER A 595 -21.65 -106.80 -18.37
CA SER A 595 -20.94 -105.69 -19.06
C SER A 595 -21.71 -104.35 -19.20
N SER A 596 -21.13 -103.15 -19.16
CA SER A 596 -19.82 -102.61 -18.73
C SER A 596 -19.86 -101.07 -18.93
N VAL A 597 -18.95 -100.36 -18.26
CA VAL A 597 -18.42 -98.99 -18.53
C VAL A 597 -19.17 -97.74 -18.02
N ARG A 598 -18.63 -97.23 -16.90
CA ARG A 598 -18.20 -95.84 -16.57
C ARG A 598 -18.61 -94.68 -17.50
N ASP A 599 -19.02 -93.55 -16.90
CA ASP A 599 -18.35 -92.26 -17.15
C ASP A 599 -18.46 -91.27 -15.96
N ALA A 600 -17.52 -90.33 -15.93
CA ALA A 600 -17.01 -89.55 -14.81
C ALA A 600 -17.62 -88.15 -14.63
N ARG A 601 -17.39 -87.58 -13.44
CA ARG A 601 -17.81 -86.24 -13.00
C ARG A 601 -16.68 -85.20 -13.14
N VAL A 602 -16.99 -84.06 -13.81
CA VAL A 602 -16.86 -82.63 -13.35
C VAL A 602 -15.43 -82.04 -13.11
N PRO A 603 -15.14 -80.69 -13.11
CA PRO A 603 -15.74 -79.47 -13.72
C PRO A 603 -14.76 -78.60 -14.55
N LEU A 604 -15.26 -77.54 -15.20
CA LEU A 604 -14.50 -76.38 -15.69
C LEU A 604 -14.93 -75.09 -14.96
N ILE A 605 -13.97 -74.37 -14.38
CA ILE A 605 -14.08 -72.95 -14.03
C ILE A 605 -12.78 -72.26 -14.47
N ALA A 606 -12.91 -71.22 -15.30
CA ALA A 606 -12.21 -69.94 -15.18
C ALA A 606 -12.61 -69.00 -16.34
N ARG A 607 -13.30 -67.88 -16.04
CA ARG A 607 -12.81 -66.51 -16.33
C ARG A 607 -13.79 -65.41 -15.89
N ASN A 608 -13.17 -64.34 -15.38
CA ASN A 608 -13.61 -62.95 -15.12
C ASN A 608 -14.53 -62.67 -13.94
#